data_AF-A0A356W3M0-F1
#
_entry.id   AF-A0A356W3M0-F1
#
_cell.length_a   1.000
_cell.length_b   1.000
_cell.length_c   1.000
_cell.angle_alpha   90.00
_cell.angle_beta   90.00
_cell.angle_gamma   90.00
#
_symmetry.space_group_name_H-M   'P 1'
#
loop_
_entity.id
_entity.type
_entity.pdbx_description
1 polymer ?
#
loop_
_entity_poly.entity_id
_entity_poly.type
_entity_poly.pdbx_seq_one_letter_code
_entity_poly.pdbx_strand_id
1 'polypeptide(L)'
;MADDAIQRESMEYDLVIVGGGPAGLSAAIRAKQLAQEAGEDIEVVVIEKGGEIGAHILSGVVMDPVGLDKLIPDWRTRDDRPLKTEVTGDKFK
;
A
#
# COMPACT_ATOMS: atom_id res chain seq x y z
N MET A 1 -41.33 5.73 17.54
CA MET A 1 -40.02 6.11 18.09
C MET A 1 -39.25 6.66 16.92
N ALA A 2 -38.96 7.96 16.94
CA ALA A 2 -38.31 8.63 15.83
C ALA A 2 -36.98 7.95 15.53
N ASP A 3 -36.78 7.75 14.24
CA ASP A 3 -35.59 7.26 13.58
C ASP A 3 -34.50 8.34 13.77
N ASP A 4 -33.89 8.40 14.96
CA ASP A 4 -32.70 9.21 15.20
C ASP A 4 -31.55 8.58 14.40
N ALA A 5 -31.49 8.95 13.12
CA ALA A 5 -30.45 8.51 12.22
C ALA A 5 -29.09 8.90 12.80
N ILE A 6 -28.25 7.90 13.11
CA ILE A 6 -26.88 8.11 13.55
C ILE A 6 -26.18 8.98 12.52
N GLN A 7 -25.84 10.21 12.91
CA GLN A 7 -25.13 11.15 12.05
C GLN A 7 -23.70 10.63 11.86
N ARG A 8 -23.35 10.28 10.61
CA ARG A 8 -22.00 9.79 10.27
C ARG A 8 -21.09 10.97 9.98
N GLU A 9 -19.89 10.95 10.54
CA GLU A 9 -18.82 11.85 10.09
C GLU A 9 -18.42 11.51 8.66
N SER A 10 -18.09 12.54 7.89
CA SER A 10 -17.66 12.44 6.50
C SER A 10 -16.47 13.36 6.25
N MET A 11 -15.54 12.90 5.42
CA MET A 11 -14.38 13.65 4.95
C MET A 11 -14.29 13.46 3.42
N GLU A 12 -13.87 14.50 2.71
CA GLU A 12 -13.67 14.46 1.26
C GLU A 12 -12.21 14.10 0.95
N TYR A 13 -12.00 13.31 -0.10
CA TYR A 13 -10.69 12.90 -0.62
C TYR A 13 -10.82 12.68 -2.13
N ASP A 14 -9.77 12.97 -2.89
CA ASP A 14 -9.74 12.68 -4.34
C ASP A 14 -9.67 11.18 -4.62
N LEU A 15 -9.01 10.43 -3.74
CA LEU A 15 -8.84 8.98 -3.85
C LEU A 15 -8.93 8.30 -2.47
N VAL A 16 -9.91 7.40 -2.33
CA VAL A 16 -10.07 6.53 -1.16
C VAL A 16 -9.64 5.12 -1.53
N ILE A 17 -8.68 4.57 -0.79
CA ILE A 17 -8.19 3.19 -0.94
C ILE A 17 -8.56 2.40 0.31
N VAL A 18 -9.29 1.30 0.14
CA VAL A 18 -9.67 0.41 1.24
C VAL A 18 -8.71 -0.79 1.29
N GLY A 19 -7.93 -0.88 2.36
CA GLY A 19 -6.93 -1.91 2.63
C GLY A 19 -5.51 -1.39 2.51
N GLY A 20 -4.76 -1.44 3.61
CA GLY A 20 -3.35 -1.05 3.72
C GLY A 20 -2.36 -2.17 3.38
N GLY A 21 -2.76 -3.11 2.50
CA GLY A 21 -1.89 -4.18 2.00
C GLY A 21 -0.98 -3.73 0.84
N PRO A 22 -0.17 -4.63 0.27
CA PRO A 22 0.76 -4.30 -0.81
C PRO A 22 0.10 -3.64 -2.01
N ALA A 23 -1.08 -4.12 -2.42
CA ALA A 23 -1.82 -3.54 -3.55
C ALA A 23 -2.33 -2.12 -3.26
N GLY A 24 -2.94 -1.90 -2.09
CA GLY A 24 -3.47 -0.59 -1.70
C GLY A 24 -2.38 0.45 -1.51
N LEU A 25 -1.29 0.09 -0.83
CA LEU A 25 -0.13 0.97 -0.67
C LEU A 25 0.54 1.26 -2.02
N SER A 26 0.64 0.26 -2.91
CA SER A 26 1.20 0.44 -4.25
C SER A 26 0.36 1.41 -5.09
N ALA A 27 -0.97 1.30 -5.01
CA ALA A 27 -1.89 2.23 -5.68
C ALA A 27 -1.74 3.65 -5.11
N ALA A 28 -1.67 3.81 -3.79
CA ALA A 28 -1.49 5.11 -3.14
C ALA A 28 -0.17 5.79 -3.55
N ILE A 29 0.94 5.05 -3.50
CA ILE A 29 2.26 5.54 -3.91
C ILE A 29 2.23 5.95 -5.38
N ARG A 30 1.72 5.09 -6.28
CA ARG A 30 1.71 5.41 -7.71
C ARG A 30 0.79 6.59 -8.04
N ALA A 31 -0.35 6.72 -7.36
CA ALA A 31 -1.24 7.86 -7.52
C ALA A 31 -0.55 9.18 -7.16
N LYS A 32 0.15 9.25 -6.02
CA LYS A 32 0.91 10.46 -5.64
C LYS A 32 2.09 10.73 -6.58
N GLN A 33 2.79 9.70 -7.06
CA GLN A 33 3.83 9.88 -8.09
C GLN A 33 3.27 10.47 -9.38
N LEU A 34 2.15 9.95 -9.89
CA LEU A 34 1.48 10.46 -11.10
C LEU A 34 0.99 11.90 -10.93
N ALA A 35 0.41 12.23 -9.78
CA ALA A 35 -0.01 13.60 -9.48
C ALA A 35 1.20 14.55 -9.46
N GLN A 36 2.30 14.14 -8.83
CA GLN A 36 3.54 14.91 -8.83
C GLN A 36 4.11 15.10 -10.25
N GLU A 37 4.09 14.07 -11.09
CA GLU A 37 4.48 14.15 -12.50
C GLU A 37 3.59 15.13 -13.29
N ALA A 38 2.30 15.21 -12.97
CA ALA A 38 1.33 16.13 -13.57
C ALA A 38 1.35 17.56 -12.98
N GLY A 39 2.09 17.79 -11.88
CA GLY A 39 2.07 19.07 -11.16
C GLY A 39 0.77 19.31 -10.38
N GLU A 40 0.05 18.24 -10.04
CA GLU A 40 -1.19 18.26 -9.26
C GLU A 40 -0.91 17.85 -7.81
N ASP A 41 -1.73 18.35 -6.88
CA ASP A 41 -1.78 17.84 -5.52
C ASP A 41 -3.15 17.21 -5.27
N ILE A 42 -3.15 15.92 -4.96
CA ILE A 42 -4.34 15.12 -4.67
C ILE A 42 -4.31 14.61 -3.23
N GLU A 43 -5.47 14.59 -2.59
CA GLU A 43 -5.67 14.00 -1.28
C GLU A 43 -5.99 12.51 -1.41
N VAL A 44 -5.07 11.67 -0.93
CA VAL A 44 -5.19 10.21 -0.96
C VAL A 44 -5.31 9.69 0.47
N VAL A 45 -6.36 8.93 0.75
CA VAL A 45 -6.52 8.22 2.03
C VAL A 45 -6.45 6.72 1.83
N VAL A 46 -5.69 6.05 2.71
CA VAL A 46 -5.65 4.59 2.81
C VAL A 46 -6.28 4.21 4.14
N ILE A 47 -7.34 3.40 4.08
CA ILE A 47 -8.07 2.93 5.26
C ILE A 47 -7.66 1.48 5.51
N GLU A 48 -7.11 1.20 6.69
CA GLU A 48 -6.71 -0.14 7.13
C GLU A 48 -7.44 -0.51 8.42
N LYS A 49 -7.82 -1.79 8.55
CA LYS A 49 -8.48 -2.32 9.74
C LYS A 49 -7.51 -2.48 10.92
N GLY A 50 -6.24 -2.78 10.63
CA GLY A 50 -5.17 -2.93 11.61
C GLY A 50 -4.91 -1.65 12.40
N GLY A 51 -4.52 -1.79 13.67
CA GLY A 51 -4.08 -0.66 14.49
C GLY A 51 -2.79 -0.01 13.96
N GLU A 52 -2.07 -0.71 13.10
CA GLU A 52 -0.90 -0.25 12.35
C GLU A 52 -0.86 -0.91 10.97
N ILE A 53 -0.18 -0.28 10.02
CA ILE A 53 0.04 -0.85 8.69
C ILE A 53 0.82 -2.16 8.84
N GLY A 54 0.30 -3.23 8.25
CA GLY A 54 0.91 -4.56 8.30
C GLY A 54 0.39 -5.48 9.39
N ALA A 55 -0.34 -4.99 10.41
CA ALA A 55 -0.84 -5.81 11.52
C ALA A 55 -1.70 -7.01 11.11
N HIS A 56 -2.34 -6.95 9.94
CA HIS A 56 -3.17 -8.03 9.39
C HIS A 56 -2.61 -8.67 8.12
N ILE A 57 -1.36 -8.36 7.74
CA ILE A 57 -0.72 -9.00 6.59
C ILE A 57 -0.15 -10.35 7.05
N LEU A 58 -0.58 -11.43 6.40
CA LEU A 58 -0.03 -12.77 6.61
C LEU A 58 0.37 -13.36 5.26
N SER A 59 1.64 -13.73 5.11
CA SER A 59 2.18 -14.36 3.89
C SER A 59 3.47 -15.12 4.20
N GLY A 60 3.76 -16.17 3.42
CA GLY A 60 5.09 -16.79 3.39
C GLY A 60 6.13 -15.97 2.62
N VAL A 61 5.66 -15.00 1.81
CA VAL A 61 6.44 -13.93 1.15
C VAL A 61 7.59 -14.40 0.24
N VAL A 62 7.36 -15.45 -0.56
CA VAL A 62 8.17 -15.66 -1.78
C VAL A 62 7.67 -14.70 -2.85
N MET A 63 8.44 -13.65 -3.14
CA MET A 63 7.98 -12.51 -3.94
C MET A 63 8.80 -12.37 -5.24
N ASP A 64 8.09 -12.17 -6.36
CA ASP A 64 8.69 -11.63 -7.58
C ASP A 64 8.94 -10.12 -7.40
N PRO A 65 10.19 -9.64 -7.48
CA PRO A 65 10.52 -8.25 -7.20
C PRO A 65 10.09 -7.27 -8.30
N VAL A 66 9.58 -7.71 -9.46
CA VAL A 66 9.25 -6.85 -10.60
C VAL A 66 8.30 -5.69 -10.25
N GLY A 67 7.39 -5.89 -9.29
CA GLY A 67 6.49 -4.85 -8.83
C GLY A 67 7.21 -3.74 -8.05
N LEU A 68 8.13 -4.13 -7.17
CA LEU A 68 8.90 -3.19 -6.35
C LEU A 68 9.96 -2.47 -7.19
N ASP A 69 10.60 -3.19 -8.14
CA ASP A 69 11.55 -2.61 -9.11
C ASP A 69 10.91 -1.49 -9.94
N LYS A 70 9.62 -1.62 -10.29
CA LYS A 70 8.89 -0.59 -11.04
C LYS A 70 8.41 0.57 -10.16
N LEU A 71 7.91 0.27 -8.97
CA LEU A 71 7.28 1.28 -8.11
C LEU A 71 8.30 2.14 -7.34
N ILE A 72 9.40 1.53 -6.89
CA ILE A 72 10.44 2.15 -6.06
C ILE A 72 11.81 1.72 -6.61
N PRO A 73 12.31 2.28 -7.72
CA PRO A 73 13.47 1.75 -8.43
C PRO A 73 14.77 1.63 -7.62
N ASP A 74 14.93 2.43 -6.56
CA ASP A 74 16.09 2.46 -5.67
C ASP A 74 15.99 1.51 -4.47
N TRP A 75 14.90 0.74 -4.33
CA TRP A 75 14.61 -0.05 -3.12
C TRP A 75 15.71 -1.03 -2.72
N ARG A 76 16.47 -1.56 -3.68
CA ARG A 76 17.49 -2.60 -3.44
C ARG A 76 18.76 -2.09 -2.77
N THR A 77 19.09 -0.82 -3.00
CA THR A 77 20.31 -0.15 -2.53
C THR A 77 20.12 0.63 -1.25
N ARG A 78 18.87 0.75 -0.77
CA ARG A 78 18.57 1.44 0.49
C ARG A 78 18.97 0.61 1.70
N ASP A 79 19.43 1.29 2.74
CA ASP A 79 19.74 0.67 4.04
C ASP A 79 18.49 0.05 4.70
N ASP A 80 17.31 0.64 4.43
CA ASP A 80 16.01 0.22 4.97
C ASP A 80 15.27 -0.80 4.07
N ARG A 81 15.95 -1.43 3.10
CA ARG A 81 15.30 -2.33 2.14
C ARG A 81 14.50 -3.46 2.84
N PRO A 82 13.26 -3.72 2.39
CA PRO A 82 12.37 -4.66 3.07
C PRO A 82 12.74 -6.13 2.82
N LEU A 83 13.34 -6.44 1.67
CA LEU A 83 13.73 -7.81 1.30
C LEU A 83 15.25 -7.93 1.33
N LYS A 84 15.75 -8.89 2.12
CA LYS A 84 17.20 -9.11 2.33
C LYS A 84 17.68 -10.50 1.93
N THR A 85 16.76 -11.43 1.65
CA THR A 85 17.05 -12.83 1.40
C THR A 85 16.73 -13.19 -0.04
N GLU A 86 17.75 -13.48 -0.84
CA GLU A 86 17.59 -13.94 -2.22
C GLU A 86 17.28 -15.44 -2.28
N VAL A 87 16.38 -15.83 -3.18
CA VAL A 87 16.10 -17.23 -3.47
C VAL A 87 17.28 -17.81 -4.27
N THR A 88 17.87 -18.89 -3.77
CA THR A 88 19.05 -19.54 -4.40
C THR A 88 18.74 -20.91 -5.00
N GLY A 89 17.53 -21.44 -4.80
CA GLY A 89 17.07 -22.68 -5.41
C GLY A 89 15.76 -23.15 -4.81
N ASP A 90 15.03 -23.95 -5.59
CA ASP A 90 13.74 -24.53 -5.21
C ASP A 90 13.84 -26.05 -5.02
N LYS A 91 13.04 -26.60 -4.10
CA LYS A 91 12.92 -28.04 -3.87
C LYS A 91 11.46 -28.42 -3.74
N PHE A 92 11.02 -29.38 -4.55
CA PHE A 92 9.71 -30.01 -4.46
C PHE A 92 9.91 -31.52 -4.22
N LYS A 93 9.05 -32.12 -3.40
CA LYS A 93 9.05 -33.57 -3.14
C LYS A 93 8.11 -34.28 -4.10
#